data_AF-A0A2Z6RNJ8-F1
#
_entry.id   AF-A0A2Z6RNJ8-F1
#
_cell.length_a   1.000
_cell.length_b   1.000
_cell.length_c   1.000
_cell.angle_alpha   90.00
_cell.angle_beta   90.00
_cell.angle_gamma   90.00
#
_symmetry.space_group_name_H-M   'P 1'
#
loop_
_entity.id
_entity.type
_entity.pdbx_description
1 polymer ?
#
loop_
_entity_poly.entity_id
_entity_poly.type
_entity_poly.pdbx_seq_one_letter_code
_entity_poly.pdbx_strand_id
1 'polypeptide(L)'
;MDKAAYEALSLVLSPDPNIRLAAEARLKELEKLPEYPVTAINLKNYIETHWSPSSGKFIGPEPNFEIKAVVRELAFNGLSDPSSKIRVASAYVVSKIANNDWPEYWPNLLDLLVSQLKSGSPYQVHGSMRVLNEFFTNDITEQQFSQVTPLLLPELSRILQSDGIHSYKTRGRAITIFKQCIEILFMLKEEHPEAIEPFLKPILPEWLQIFSNILKKRTIDNEEIENEEFGLKLEIVKCLNYLINHFPKLITDYLLALLEPIWLDLVYQRDRYPSNLLILILDILFKFDYL
;
A
#
# COMPACT_ATOMS: atom_id res chain seq x y z
N MET A 1 -10.09 31.74 -9.36
CA MET A 1 -9.61 31.36 -8.01
C MET A 1 -8.84 32.54 -7.47
N ASP A 2 -9.22 33.06 -6.29
CA ASP A 2 -8.55 34.22 -5.71
C ASP A 2 -7.12 33.86 -5.29
N LYS A 3 -6.18 34.74 -5.60
CA LYS A 3 -4.72 34.54 -5.46
C LYS A 3 -4.34 34.14 -4.04
N ALA A 4 -5.12 34.60 -3.05
CA ALA A 4 -4.93 34.32 -1.63
C ALA A 4 -5.17 32.85 -1.22
N ALA A 5 -6.19 32.17 -1.77
CA ALA A 5 -6.45 30.76 -1.46
C ALA A 5 -5.40 29.85 -2.10
N TYR A 6 -4.96 30.20 -3.32
CA TYR A 6 -3.87 29.53 -4.02
C TYR A 6 -2.55 29.63 -3.26
N GLU A 7 -2.17 30.85 -2.84
CA GLU A 7 -0.97 31.08 -2.04
C GLU A 7 -1.04 30.36 -0.70
N ALA A 8 -2.21 30.32 -0.05
CA ALA A 8 -2.34 29.61 1.22
C ALA A 8 -2.23 28.08 1.04
N LEU A 9 -2.83 27.50 0.00
CA LEU A 9 -2.75 26.05 -0.27
C LEU A 9 -1.33 25.58 -0.65
N SER A 10 -0.59 26.38 -1.42
CA SER A 10 0.80 26.05 -1.77
C SER A 10 1.72 26.06 -0.54
N LEU A 11 1.41 26.89 0.47
CA LEU A 11 2.18 27.02 1.70
C LEU A 11 1.88 25.94 2.75
N VAL A 12 0.71 25.27 2.70
CA VAL A 12 0.41 24.11 3.57
C VAL A 12 1.34 22.94 3.32
N LEU A 13 1.82 22.79 2.09
CA LEU A 13 2.72 21.70 1.73
C LEU A 13 4.20 22.10 1.86
N SER A 14 4.47 23.24 2.51
CA SER A 14 5.82 23.70 2.80
C SER A 14 6.57 22.69 3.70
N PRO A 15 7.86 22.45 3.45
CA PRO A 15 8.69 21.62 4.34
C PRO A 15 8.90 22.27 5.72
N ASP A 16 8.66 23.58 5.87
CA ASP A 16 8.76 24.31 7.13
C ASP A 16 7.45 24.20 7.94
N PRO A 17 7.47 23.56 9.13
CA PRO A 17 6.29 23.42 9.98
C PRO A 17 5.62 24.75 10.37
N ASN A 18 6.37 25.84 10.52
CA ASN A 18 5.83 27.14 10.89
C ASN A 18 5.06 27.77 9.73
N ILE A 19 5.57 27.62 8.50
CA ILE A 19 4.90 28.08 7.28
C ILE A 19 3.60 27.29 7.08
N ARG A 20 3.61 25.96 7.33
CA ARG A 20 2.40 25.15 7.28
C ARG A 20 1.36 25.58 8.30
N LEU A 21 1.75 25.79 9.56
CA LEU A 21 0.83 26.20 10.61
C LEU A 21 0.21 27.57 10.33
N ALA A 22 0.99 28.51 9.81
CA ALA A 22 0.50 29.82 9.39
C ALA A 22 -0.45 29.73 8.19
N ALA A 23 -0.12 28.88 7.20
CA ALA A 23 -0.97 28.61 6.06
C ALA A 23 -2.28 27.93 6.46
N GLU A 24 -2.24 26.94 7.35
CA GLU A 24 -3.43 26.27 7.90
C GLU A 24 -4.32 27.23 8.69
N ALA A 25 -3.73 28.14 9.48
CA ALA A 25 -4.49 29.17 10.20
C ALA A 25 -5.19 30.12 9.22
N ARG A 26 -4.47 30.59 8.19
CA ARG A 26 -5.02 31.45 7.14
C ARG A 26 -6.12 30.75 6.32
N LEU A 27 -5.96 29.45 6.06
CA LEU A 27 -6.99 28.64 5.42
C LEU A 27 -8.23 28.47 6.29
N LYS A 28 -8.09 28.27 7.61
CA LYS A 28 -9.24 28.24 8.54
C LYS A 28 -9.99 29.56 8.62
N GLU A 29 -9.31 30.68 8.40
CA GLU A 29 -9.95 31.99 8.28
C GLU A 29 -10.72 32.12 6.97
N LEU A 30 -10.14 31.67 5.86
CA LEU A 30 -10.78 31.64 4.55
C LEU A 30 -11.98 30.69 4.50
N GLU A 31 -11.94 29.56 5.22
CA GLU A 31 -13.04 28.58 5.33
C GLU A 31 -14.35 29.18 5.86
N LYS A 32 -14.26 30.26 6.65
CA LYS A 32 -15.45 30.96 7.18
C LYS A 32 -16.15 31.82 6.13
N LEU A 33 -15.51 32.04 4.98
CA LEU A 33 -16.08 32.80 3.88
C LEU A 33 -16.78 31.82 2.92
N PRO A 34 -18.03 32.11 2.52
CA PRO A 34 -18.82 31.23 1.65
C PRO A 34 -18.20 30.97 0.27
N GLU A 35 -17.15 31.71 -0.09
CA GLU A 35 -16.45 31.64 -1.37
C GLU A 35 -15.22 30.69 -1.36
N TYR A 36 -14.76 30.19 -0.19
CA TYR A 36 -13.48 29.47 -0.08
C TYR A 36 -13.55 28.19 0.78
N PRO A 37 -14.06 27.06 0.25
CA PRO A 37 -14.24 25.82 1.00
C PRO A 37 -12.96 24.95 1.18
N VAL A 38 -11.80 25.38 0.68
CA VAL A 38 -10.61 24.51 0.57
C VAL A 38 -9.64 24.77 1.71
N THR A 39 -9.63 23.90 2.73
CA THR A 39 -8.52 23.76 3.68
C THR A 39 -7.88 22.38 3.54
N ALA A 40 -6.62 22.22 3.95
CA ALA A 40 -5.88 20.96 3.87
C ALA A 40 -6.55 19.80 4.63
N ILE A 41 -7.36 20.12 5.65
CA ILE A 41 -8.17 19.17 6.41
C ILE A 41 -9.46 18.81 5.66
N ASN A 42 -9.85 19.61 4.66
CA ASN A 42 -10.96 19.37 3.74
C ASN A 42 -10.54 18.96 2.33
N LEU A 43 -9.25 18.83 1.97
CA LEU A 43 -8.87 18.40 0.62
C LEU A 43 -9.51 17.03 0.29
N LYS A 44 -9.48 16.09 1.23
CA LYS A 44 -10.21 14.81 1.14
C LYS A 44 -11.69 15.01 0.80
N ASN A 45 -12.40 15.83 1.58
CA ASN A 45 -13.83 16.08 1.38
C ASN A 45 -14.10 16.79 0.05
N TYR A 46 -13.23 17.74 -0.32
CA TYR A 46 -13.30 18.47 -1.57
C TYR A 46 -13.13 17.54 -2.77
N ILE A 47 -12.16 16.62 -2.73
CA ILE A 47 -12.01 15.61 -3.80
C ILE A 47 -13.28 14.76 -3.92
N GLU A 48 -13.83 14.27 -2.81
CA GLU A 48 -15.04 13.43 -2.86
C GLU A 48 -16.27 14.15 -3.44
N THR A 49 -16.39 15.45 -3.20
CA THR A 49 -17.63 16.23 -3.46
C THR A 49 -17.54 17.16 -4.67
N HIS A 50 -16.34 17.49 -5.15
CA HIS A 50 -16.15 18.45 -6.23
C HIS A 50 -15.25 17.92 -7.35
N TRP A 51 -14.51 16.81 -7.20
CA TRP A 51 -13.50 16.44 -8.20
C TRP A 51 -14.08 15.96 -9.53
N SER A 52 -15.15 15.18 -9.50
CA SER A 52 -15.75 14.63 -10.71
C SER A 52 -17.27 14.50 -10.59
N PRO A 53 -18.05 14.91 -11.62
CA PRO A 53 -19.49 14.66 -11.69
C PRO A 53 -19.87 13.18 -11.66
N SER A 54 -18.93 12.26 -11.95
CA SER A 54 -19.15 10.82 -11.83
C SER A 54 -19.24 10.33 -10.38
N SER A 55 -18.84 11.13 -9.39
CA SER A 55 -18.93 10.78 -7.97
C SER A 55 -20.38 10.88 -7.50
N GLY A 56 -20.88 9.84 -6.82
CA GLY A 56 -22.21 9.86 -6.20
C GLY A 56 -22.38 10.91 -5.09
N LYS A 57 -21.28 11.50 -4.60
CA LYS A 57 -21.26 12.59 -3.60
C LYS A 57 -21.06 13.96 -4.22
N PHE A 58 -21.07 14.08 -5.55
CA PHE A 58 -20.76 15.33 -6.23
C PHE A 58 -21.82 16.41 -5.95
N ILE A 59 -21.37 17.56 -5.44
CA ILE A 59 -22.20 18.76 -5.22
C ILE A 59 -21.75 19.93 -6.09
N GLY A 60 -20.53 19.87 -6.65
CA GLY A 60 -19.99 20.86 -7.57
C GLY A 60 -19.70 22.24 -6.93
N PRO A 61 -19.09 23.17 -7.70
CA PRO A 61 -18.70 23.02 -9.10
C PRO A 61 -17.44 22.15 -9.29
N GLU A 62 -17.31 21.55 -10.47
CA GLU A 62 -16.10 20.82 -10.86
C GLU A 62 -14.92 21.81 -11.05
N PRO A 63 -13.73 21.55 -10.49
CA PRO A 63 -12.55 22.37 -10.72
C PRO A 63 -12.12 22.29 -12.18
N ASN A 64 -11.62 23.41 -12.69
CA ASN A 64 -11.07 23.48 -14.05
C ASN A 64 -9.77 22.65 -14.19
N PHE A 65 -9.32 22.49 -15.43
CA PHE A 65 -8.16 21.65 -15.76
C PHE A 65 -6.88 22.10 -15.05
N GLU A 66 -6.64 23.42 -14.94
CA GLU A 66 -5.45 23.97 -14.31
C GLU A 66 -5.40 23.66 -12.81
N ILE A 67 -6.53 23.79 -12.10
CA ILE A 67 -6.62 23.45 -10.67
C ILE A 67 -6.41 21.95 -10.47
N LYS A 68 -7.03 21.11 -11.30
CA LYS A 68 -6.85 19.66 -11.22
C LYS A 68 -5.38 19.28 -11.40
N ALA A 69 -4.69 19.86 -12.37
CA ALA A 69 -3.27 19.60 -12.60
C ALA A 69 -2.40 19.96 -11.38
N VAL A 70 -2.61 21.14 -10.78
CA VAL A 70 -1.89 21.58 -9.59
C VAL A 70 -2.17 20.66 -8.40
N VAL A 71 -3.43 20.29 -8.16
CA VAL A 71 -3.78 19.43 -7.03
C VAL A 71 -3.18 18.02 -7.20
N ARG A 72 -3.18 17.46 -8.42
CA ARG A 72 -2.50 16.19 -8.72
C ARG A 72 -1.02 16.26 -8.38
N GLU A 73 -0.33 17.29 -8.84
CA GLU A 73 1.10 17.48 -8.58
C GLU A 73 1.39 17.63 -7.07
N LEU A 74 0.65 18.50 -6.39
CA LEU A 74 0.80 18.74 -4.95
C LEU A 74 0.54 17.48 -4.12
N ALA A 75 -0.54 16.75 -4.43
CA ALA A 75 -0.87 15.51 -3.76
C ALA A 75 0.22 14.44 -3.99
N PHE A 76 0.70 14.31 -5.22
CA PHE A 76 1.76 13.36 -5.56
C PHE A 76 3.09 13.69 -4.89
N ASN A 77 3.48 14.97 -4.85
CA ASN A 77 4.69 15.42 -4.17
C ASN A 77 4.63 15.13 -2.66
N GLY A 78 3.45 15.28 -2.04
CA GLY A 78 3.24 14.97 -0.63
C GLY A 78 3.44 13.49 -0.25
N LEU A 79 3.46 12.57 -1.23
CA LEU A 79 3.86 11.17 -0.99
C LEU A 79 5.32 11.03 -0.53
N SER A 80 6.14 12.05 -0.81
CA SER A 80 7.57 12.07 -0.45
C SER A 80 7.85 12.84 0.84
N ASP A 81 6.82 13.38 1.51
CA ASP A 81 7.00 14.27 2.67
C ASP A 81 7.66 13.52 3.85
N PRO A 82 8.57 14.16 4.63
CA PRO A 82 9.14 13.55 5.83
C PRO A 82 8.10 13.12 6.88
N SER A 83 6.99 13.84 6.99
CA SER A 83 5.86 13.54 7.88
C SER A 83 5.02 12.39 7.34
N SER A 84 4.95 11.30 8.12
CA SER A 84 4.09 10.16 7.79
C SER A 84 2.61 10.52 7.71
N LYS A 85 2.16 11.53 8.47
CA LYS A 85 0.77 12.02 8.42
C LYS A 85 0.44 12.66 7.06
N ILE A 86 1.37 13.44 6.51
CA ILE A 86 1.21 14.06 5.19
C ILE A 86 1.22 12.98 4.12
N ARG A 87 2.19 12.07 4.14
CA ARG A 87 2.22 10.94 3.19
C ARG A 87 0.92 10.12 3.19
N VAL A 88 0.36 9.87 4.38
CA VAL A 88 -0.92 9.15 4.51
C VAL A 88 -2.08 9.94 3.92
N ALA A 89 -2.18 11.25 4.19
CA ALA A 89 -3.23 12.10 3.64
C ALA A 89 -3.10 12.24 2.11
N SER A 90 -1.88 12.47 1.63
CA SER A 90 -1.54 12.52 0.21
C SER A 90 -1.88 11.22 -0.50
N ALA A 91 -1.53 10.07 0.07
CA ALA A 91 -1.86 8.78 -0.52
C ALA A 91 -3.36 8.60 -0.68
N TYR A 92 -4.14 8.96 0.33
CA TYR A 92 -5.60 8.94 0.26
C TYR A 92 -6.14 9.84 -0.86
N VAL A 93 -5.64 11.08 -0.96
CA VAL A 93 -6.06 12.04 -1.99
C VAL A 93 -5.70 11.53 -3.39
N VAL A 94 -4.48 11.03 -3.59
CA VAL A 94 -4.03 10.47 -4.87
C VAL A 94 -4.92 9.30 -5.29
N SER A 95 -5.21 8.36 -4.39
CA SER A 95 -6.11 7.24 -4.69
C SER A 95 -7.51 7.72 -5.12
N LYS A 96 -8.11 8.68 -4.40
CA LYS A 96 -9.44 9.20 -4.77
C LYS A 96 -9.48 9.95 -6.09
N ILE A 97 -8.44 10.72 -6.40
CA ILE A 97 -8.30 11.37 -7.69
C ILE A 97 -8.19 10.32 -8.80
N ALA A 98 -7.33 9.33 -8.60
CA ALA A 98 -7.04 8.34 -9.62
C ALA A 98 -8.23 7.46 -10.00
N ASN A 99 -9.16 7.20 -9.09
CA ASN A 99 -10.40 6.46 -9.41
C ASN A 99 -11.23 7.12 -10.53
N ASN A 100 -11.11 8.44 -10.69
CA ASN A 100 -11.85 9.19 -11.72
C ASN A 100 -10.96 9.60 -12.89
N ASP A 101 -9.66 9.77 -12.62
CA ASP A 101 -8.74 10.40 -13.57
C ASP A 101 -7.79 9.42 -14.26
N TRP A 102 -7.58 8.21 -13.73
CA TRP A 102 -6.66 7.24 -14.32
C TRP A 102 -7.43 6.11 -15.02
N PRO A 103 -7.07 5.75 -16.27
CA PRO A 103 -5.88 6.20 -17.03
C PRO A 103 -6.04 7.47 -17.89
N GLU A 104 -7.24 7.99 -18.13
CA GLU A 104 -7.50 8.95 -19.21
C GLU A 104 -6.91 10.36 -18.98
N TYR A 105 -7.03 10.88 -17.76
CA TYR A 105 -6.66 12.25 -17.39
C TYR A 105 -5.37 12.35 -16.57
N TRP A 106 -4.86 11.22 -16.06
CA TRP A 106 -3.58 11.13 -15.35
C TRP A 106 -2.74 9.92 -15.81
N PRO A 107 -2.46 9.78 -17.12
CA PRO A 107 -1.93 8.53 -17.70
C PRO A 107 -0.57 8.10 -17.12
N ASN A 108 0.27 9.04 -16.70
CA ASN A 108 1.61 8.76 -16.16
C ASN A 108 1.63 8.41 -14.66
N LEU A 109 0.49 8.32 -13.98
CA LEU A 109 0.43 8.06 -12.53
C LEU A 109 1.17 6.77 -12.14
N LEU A 110 0.96 5.68 -12.88
CA LEU A 110 1.58 4.40 -12.57
C LEU A 110 3.11 4.45 -12.72
N ASP A 111 3.61 5.05 -13.80
CA ASP A 111 5.05 5.23 -14.02
C ASP A 111 5.69 6.05 -12.91
N LEU A 112 5.00 7.11 -12.47
CA LEU A 112 5.45 7.94 -11.36
C LEU A 112 5.52 7.15 -10.05
N LEU A 113 4.49 6.35 -9.72
CA LEU A 113 4.50 5.51 -8.52
C LEU A 113 5.62 4.46 -8.56
N VAL A 114 5.79 3.77 -9.69
CA VAL A 114 6.86 2.79 -9.88
C VAL A 114 8.25 3.45 -9.78
N SER A 115 8.40 4.67 -10.31
CA SER A 115 9.66 5.43 -10.18
C SER A 115 9.99 5.75 -8.71
N GLN A 116 8.99 6.08 -7.89
CA GLN A 116 9.17 6.33 -6.47
C GLN A 116 9.53 5.06 -5.69
N LEU A 117 9.01 3.89 -6.09
CA LEU A 117 9.45 2.60 -5.53
C LEU A 117 10.94 2.32 -5.79
N LYS A 118 11.48 2.80 -6.92
CA LYS A 118 12.88 2.65 -7.34
C LYS A 118 13.84 3.68 -6.75
N SER A 119 13.32 4.77 -6.17
CA SER A 119 14.12 5.92 -5.72
C SER A 119 15.13 5.62 -4.60
N GLY A 120 14.96 4.53 -3.86
CA GLY A 120 15.70 4.24 -2.64
C GLY A 120 15.29 5.11 -1.43
N SER A 121 14.45 6.13 -1.62
CA SER A 121 13.96 6.98 -0.54
C SER A 121 12.87 6.25 0.26
N PRO A 122 13.05 6.05 1.58
CA PRO A 122 12.05 5.38 2.41
C PRO A 122 10.72 6.14 2.48
N TYR A 123 10.75 7.47 2.31
CA TYR A 123 9.53 8.29 2.29
C TYR A 123 8.73 8.07 1.02
N GLN A 124 9.41 8.12 -0.14
CA GLN A 124 8.78 7.90 -1.44
C GLN A 124 8.18 6.49 -1.52
N VAL A 125 8.99 5.47 -1.19
CA VAL A 125 8.53 4.08 -1.16
C VAL A 125 7.32 3.90 -0.23
N HIS A 126 7.35 4.50 0.97
CA HIS A 126 6.23 4.42 1.92
C HIS A 126 4.94 5.06 1.38
N GLY A 127 5.03 6.23 0.76
CA GLY A 127 3.90 6.95 0.17
C GLY A 127 3.30 6.20 -1.01
N SER A 128 4.12 5.78 -1.98
CA SER A 128 3.63 5.10 -3.20
C SER A 128 3.04 3.73 -2.89
N MET A 129 3.66 2.94 -2.01
CA MET A 129 3.08 1.66 -1.58
C MET A 129 1.71 1.85 -0.92
N ARG A 130 1.48 2.99 -0.26
CA ARG A 130 0.18 3.26 0.36
C ARG A 130 -0.89 3.55 -0.70
N VAL A 131 -0.55 4.33 -1.73
CA VAL A 131 -1.44 4.55 -2.88
C VAL A 131 -1.78 3.22 -3.56
N LEU A 132 -0.77 2.38 -3.80
CA LEU A 132 -0.95 1.05 -4.39
C LEU A 132 -1.85 0.16 -3.53
N ASN A 133 -1.58 0.08 -2.22
CA ASN A 133 -2.43 -0.70 -1.31
C ASN A 133 -3.91 -0.26 -1.36
N GLU A 134 -4.19 1.04 -1.45
CA GLU A 134 -5.57 1.54 -1.59
C GLU A 134 -6.20 1.11 -2.92
N PHE A 135 -5.48 1.18 -4.04
CA PHE A 135 -5.97 0.70 -5.34
C PHE A 135 -6.39 -0.77 -5.30
N PHE A 136 -5.49 -1.64 -4.80
CA PHE A 136 -5.75 -3.08 -4.75
C PHE A 136 -6.84 -3.45 -3.74
N THR A 137 -7.11 -2.62 -2.73
CA THR A 137 -8.16 -2.89 -1.74
C THR A 137 -9.55 -2.47 -2.21
N ASN A 138 -9.68 -1.32 -2.87
CA ASN A 138 -10.98 -0.67 -3.02
C ASN A 138 -11.40 -0.39 -4.47
N ASP A 139 -10.46 -0.23 -5.39
CA ASP A 139 -10.72 0.61 -6.58
C ASP A 139 -10.14 0.07 -7.90
N ILE A 140 -9.40 -1.04 -7.91
CA ILE A 140 -8.78 -1.57 -9.13
C ILE A 140 -9.76 -2.41 -9.97
N THR A 141 -9.88 -2.10 -11.26
CA THR A 141 -10.63 -2.93 -12.21
C THR A 141 -9.77 -4.08 -12.76
N GLU A 142 -10.37 -5.11 -13.37
CA GLU A 142 -9.62 -6.22 -13.97
C GLU A 142 -8.63 -5.77 -15.06
N GLN A 143 -9.05 -4.83 -15.92
CA GLN A 143 -8.20 -4.27 -16.96
C GLN A 143 -7.00 -3.53 -16.34
N GLN A 144 -7.25 -2.73 -15.31
CA GLN A 144 -6.22 -2.00 -14.59
C GLN A 144 -5.27 -2.96 -13.86
N PHE A 145 -5.80 -4.00 -13.21
CA PHE A 145 -5.04 -5.05 -12.55
C PHE A 145 -4.06 -5.73 -13.51
N SER A 146 -4.53 -6.08 -14.71
CA SER A 146 -3.71 -6.72 -15.75
C SER A 146 -2.58 -5.82 -16.26
N GLN A 147 -2.75 -4.49 -16.22
CA GLN A 147 -1.72 -3.53 -16.60
C GLN A 147 -0.73 -3.24 -15.46
N VAL A 148 -1.22 -3.10 -14.23
CA VAL A 148 -0.41 -2.70 -13.07
C VAL A 148 0.47 -3.83 -12.56
N THR A 149 -0.09 -5.03 -12.46
CA THR A 149 0.53 -6.13 -11.73
C THR A 149 1.88 -6.58 -12.31
N PRO A 150 2.06 -6.74 -13.64
CA PRO A 150 3.36 -7.09 -14.24
C PRO A 150 4.48 -6.07 -13.97
N LEU A 151 4.14 -4.79 -13.84
CA LEU A 151 5.09 -3.72 -13.54
C LEU A 151 5.40 -3.63 -12.04
N LEU A 152 4.43 -3.95 -11.20
CA LEU A 152 4.51 -3.83 -9.76
C LEU A 152 5.26 -5.00 -9.10
N LEU A 153 4.95 -6.24 -9.48
CA LEU A 153 5.47 -7.43 -8.81
C LEU A 153 7.01 -7.53 -8.77
N PRO A 154 7.74 -7.22 -9.86
CA PRO A 154 9.20 -7.19 -9.81
C PRO A 154 9.75 -6.18 -8.79
N GLU A 155 9.10 -5.01 -8.66
CA GLU A 155 9.52 -3.99 -7.70
C GLU A 155 9.22 -4.38 -6.26
N LEU A 156 8.08 -5.04 -6.00
CA LEU A 156 7.78 -5.57 -4.68
C LEU A 156 8.78 -6.69 -4.28
N SER A 157 9.13 -7.58 -5.21
CA SER A 157 10.17 -8.59 -5.00
C SER A 157 11.51 -7.93 -4.66
N ARG A 158 11.92 -6.91 -5.43
CA ARG A 158 13.16 -6.16 -5.17
C ARG A 158 13.15 -5.49 -3.79
N ILE A 159 12.05 -4.84 -3.41
CA ILE A 159 11.90 -4.22 -2.08
C ILE A 159 12.04 -5.27 -0.98
N LEU A 160 11.39 -6.42 -1.14
CA LEU A 160 11.40 -7.51 -0.17
C LEU A 160 12.80 -8.12 0.02
N GLN A 161 13.59 -8.21 -1.05
CA GLN A 161 14.96 -8.74 -1.03
C GLN A 161 16.02 -7.75 -0.52
N SER A 162 15.73 -6.44 -0.56
CA SER A 162 16.67 -5.36 -0.19
C SER A 162 16.80 -5.19 1.33
N ASP A 163 17.33 -6.22 1.98
CA ASP A 163 17.62 -6.25 3.41
C ASP A 163 18.61 -5.15 3.80
N GLY A 164 18.36 -4.46 4.91
CA GLY A 164 19.16 -3.31 5.36
C GLY A 164 18.93 -1.98 4.62
N ILE A 165 18.29 -1.99 3.44
CA ILE A 165 17.89 -0.77 2.72
C ILE A 165 16.46 -0.36 3.12
N HIS A 166 15.55 -1.33 3.16
CA HIS A 166 14.17 -1.11 3.54
C HIS A 166 13.85 -1.73 4.90
N SER A 167 13.09 -0.99 5.72
CA SER A 167 12.62 -1.46 7.03
C SER A 167 11.76 -2.72 6.90
N TYR A 168 11.70 -3.52 7.97
CA TYR A 168 10.82 -4.69 8.05
C TYR A 168 9.35 -4.34 7.76
N LYS A 169 8.88 -3.19 8.25
CA LYS A 169 7.52 -2.69 7.98
C LYS A 169 7.26 -2.41 6.49
N THR A 170 8.26 -1.89 5.77
CA THR A 170 8.16 -1.63 4.33
C THR A 170 8.14 -2.93 3.54
N ARG A 171 9.04 -3.86 3.89
CA ARG A 171 9.09 -5.19 3.30
C ARG A 171 7.82 -6.00 3.57
N GLY A 172 7.24 -5.87 4.76
CA GLY A 172 5.96 -6.47 5.13
C GLY A 172 4.81 -5.99 4.25
N ARG A 173 4.75 -4.68 3.96
CA ARG A 173 3.75 -4.12 3.04
C ARG A 173 3.88 -4.65 1.62
N ALA A 174 5.08 -4.90 1.13
CA ALA A 174 5.27 -5.53 -0.18
C ALA A 174 4.63 -6.93 -0.23
N ILE A 175 4.70 -7.69 0.86
CA ILE A 175 4.02 -8.98 0.99
C ILE A 175 2.50 -8.78 1.07
N THR A 176 2.02 -7.79 1.82
CA THR A 176 0.59 -7.48 1.90
C THR A 176 0.00 -7.16 0.51
N ILE A 177 0.68 -6.32 -0.27
CA ILE A 177 0.23 -5.98 -1.64
C ILE A 177 0.30 -7.21 -2.55
N PHE A 178 1.37 -8.01 -2.45
CA PHE A 178 1.44 -9.27 -3.19
C PHE A 178 0.27 -10.21 -2.86
N LYS A 179 -0.04 -10.38 -1.57
CA LYS A 179 -1.19 -11.18 -1.12
C LYS A 179 -2.51 -10.64 -1.70
N GLN A 180 -2.71 -9.33 -1.77
CA GLN A 180 -3.88 -8.72 -2.41
C GLN A 180 -3.93 -9.04 -3.91
N CYS A 181 -2.78 -9.06 -4.61
CA CYS A 181 -2.75 -9.52 -6.00
C CYS A 181 -3.24 -10.97 -6.13
N ILE A 182 -2.82 -11.85 -5.23
CA ILE A 182 -3.28 -13.25 -5.19
C ILE A 182 -4.78 -13.34 -4.87
N GLU A 183 -5.29 -12.49 -3.98
CA GLU A 183 -6.72 -12.42 -3.64
C GLU A 183 -7.57 -12.02 -4.85
N ILE A 184 -7.16 -11.00 -5.59
CA ILE A 184 -7.85 -10.59 -6.83
C ILE A 184 -7.82 -11.72 -7.86
N LEU A 185 -6.67 -12.36 -8.06
CA LEU A 185 -6.57 -13.52 -8.96
C LEU A 185 -7.47 -14.67 -8.54
N PHE A 186 -7.64 -14.90 -7.23
CA PHE A 186 -8.57 -15.90 -6.74
C PHE A 186 -10.03 -15.52 -7.05
N MET A 187 -10.41 -14.25 -6.87
CA MET A 187 -11.75 -13.78 -7.23
C MET A 187 -12.03 -13.91 -8.73
N LEU A 188 -11.06 -13.59 -9.58
CA LEU A 188 -11.16 -13.71 -11.04
C LEU A 188 -11.15 -15.17 -11.54
N LYS A 189 -10.80 -16.13 -10.69
CA LYS A 189 -10.69 -17.55 -11.08
C LYS A 189 -12.03 -18.14 -11.53
N GLU A 190 -13.16 -17.63 -11.04
CA GLU A 190 -14.49 -18.10 -11.45
C GLU A 190 -14.81 -17.73 -12.91
N GLU A 191 -14.37 -16.54 -13.33
CA GLU A 191 -14.63 -16.00 -14.68
C GLU A 191 -13.54 -16.41 -15.68
N HIS A 192 -12.28 -16.46 -15.23
CA HIS A 192 -11.09 -16.67 -16.07
C HIS A 192 -10.12 -17.73 -15.48
N PRO A 193 -10.56 -18.98 -15.23
CA PRO A 193 -9.73 -20.01 -14.60
C PRO A 193 -8.45 -20.33 -15.40
N GLU A 194 -8.48 -20.18 -16.72
CA GLU A 194 -7.35 -20.43 -17.63
C GLU A 194 -6.21 -19.41 -17.49
N ALA A 195 -6.50 -18.20 -16.98
CA ALA A 195 -5.50 -17.14 -16.85
C ALA A 195 -4.65 -17.27 -15.57
N ILE A 196 -5.14 -18.00 -14.56
CA ILE A 196 -4.56 -17.99 -13.22
C ILE A 196 -3.24 -18.77 -13.13
N GLU A 197 -3.21 -20.01 -13.62
CA GLU A 197 -1.99 -20.82 -13.56
C GLU A 197 -0.84 -20.24 -14.40
N PRO A 198 -1.06 -19.79 -15.66
CA PRO A 198 -0.01 -19.14 -16.45
C PRO A 198 0.54 -17.87 -15.80
N PHE A 199 -0.28 -17.14 -15.04
CA PHE A 199 0.16 -15.96 -14.31
C PHE A 199 0.98 -16.33 -13.08
N LEU A 200 0.52 -17.26 -12.26
CA LEU A 200 1.13 -17.57 -10.96
C LEU A 200 2.38 -18.47 -11.07
N LYS A 201 2.39 -19.46 -11.97
CA LYS A 201 3.51 -20.41 -12.11
C LYS A 201 4.88 -19.75 -12.33
N PRO A 202 5.05 -18.71 -13.17
CA PRO A 202 6.36 -18.08 -13.33
C PRO A 202 6.77 -17.23 -12.12
N ILE A 203 5.81 -16.76 -11.31
CA ILE A 203 6.06 -15.78 -10.25
C ILE A 203 6.27 -16.46 -8.90
N LEU A 204 5.42 -17.44 -8.54
CA LEU A 204 5.42 -18.05 -7.22
C LEU A 204 6.77 -18.66 -6.80
N PRO A 205 7.53 -19.40 -7.65
CA PRO A 205 8.79 -19.99 -7.23
C PRO A 205 9.78 -18.98 -6.66
N GLU A 206 9.93 -17.81 -7.30
CA GLU A 206 10.80 -16.74 -6.81
C GLU A 206 10.33 -16.22 -5.45
N TRP A 207 9.05 -15.91 -5.32
CA TRP A 207 8.46 -15.39 -4.09
C TRP A 207 8.56 -16.37 -2.92
N LEU A 208 8.28 -17.65 -3.16
CA LEU A 208 8.39 -18.71 -2.15
C LEU A 208 9.85 -18.93 -1.71
N GLN A 209 10.80 -18.82 -2.63
CA GLN A 209 12.23 -18.86 -2.28
C GLN A 209 12.62 -17.66 -1.40
N ILE A 210 12.16 -16.45 -1.73
CA ILE A 210 12.37 -15.25 -0.92
C ILE A 210 11.76 -15.43 0.48
N PHE A 211 10.54 -15.95 0.56
CA PHE A 211 9.88 -16.25 1.83
C PHE A 211 10.67 -17.24 2.67
N SER A 212 11.12 -18.36 2.08
CA SER A 212 11.94 -19.35 2.79
C SER A 212 13.24 -18.72 3.32
N ASN A 213 13.90 -17.89 2.53
CA ASN A 213 15.13 -17.20 2.95
C ASN A 213 14.88 -16.23 4.13
N ILE A 214 13.76 -15.50 4.14
CA ILE A 214 13.42 -14.59 5.23
C ILE A 214 13.03 -15.36 6.50
N LEU A 215 12.22 -16.43 6.36
CA LEU A 215 11.79 -17.26 7.49
C LEU A 215 12.97 -17.94 8.19
N LYS A 216 14.01 -18.32 7.44
CA LYS A 216 15.23 -18.95 7.98
C LYS A 216 16.17 -17.98 8.71
N LYS A 217 16.08 -16.67 8.44
CA LYS A 217 16.86 -15.67 9.18
C LYS A 217 16.35 -15.60 10.61
N ARG A 218 17.23 -15.33 11.57
CA ARG A 218 16.85 -15.08 12.96
C ARG A 218 17.84 -14.12 13.60
N THR A 219 17.34 -13.00 14.11
CA THR A 219 18.12 -12.07 14.94
C THR A 219 18.01 -12.49 16.41
N ILE A 220 19.14 -12.63 17.12
CA ILE A 220 19.17 -13.19 18.49
C ILE A 220 19.60 -12.14 19.55
N ASP A 221 20.11 -10.97 19.14
CA ASP A 221 20.79 -10.04 20.06
C ASP A 221 20.10 -8.68 20.25
N ASN A 222 18.98 -8.42 19.56
CA ASN A 222 18.27 -7.15 19.64
C ASN A 222 16.76 -7.36 19.61
N GLU A 223 16.10 -7.17 20.75
CA GLU A 223 14.66 -7.37 20.93
C GLU A 223 13.80 -6.47 20.04
N GLU A 224 14.21 -5.23 19.79
CA GLU A 224 13.46 -4.32 18.91
C GLU A 224 13.48 -4.83 17.47
N ILE A 225 14.66 -5.21 16.98
CA ILE A 225 14.85 -5.77 15.63
C ILE A 225 14.14 -7.11 15.51
N GLU A 226 14.22 -7.97 16.53
CA GLU A 226 13.54 -9.26 16.57
C GLU A 226 12.02 -9.11 16.46
N ASN A 227 11.43 -8.14 17.16
CA ASN A 227 10.00 -7.85 17.09
C ASN A 227 9.59 -7.33 15.70
N GLU A 228 10.39 -6.46 15.08
CA GLU A 228 10.12 -5.99 13.71
C GLU A 228 10.27 -7.11 12.67
N GLU A 229 11.29 -7.95 12.80
CA GLU A 229 11.51 -9.15 11.98
C GLU A 229 10.35 -10.13 12.10
N PHE A 230 9.85 -10.35 13.31
CA PHE A 230 8.67 -11.18 13.55
C PHE A 230 7.43 -10.63 12.85
N GLY A 231 7.23 -9.31 12.86
CA GLY A 231 6.17 -8.66 12.10
C GLY A 231 6.26 -8.93 10.59
N LEU A 232 7.46 -8.92 10.01
CA LEU A 232 7.68 -9.30 8.61
C LEU A 232 7.33 -10.77 8.35
N LYS A 233 7.79 -11.68 9.21
CA LYS A 233 7.51 -13.12 9.10
C LYS A 233 6.02 -13.43 9.23
N LEU A 234 5.30 -12.70 10.08
CA LEU A 234 3.85 -12.83 10.22
C LEU A 234 3.12 -12.50 8.92
N GLU A 235 3.54 -11.48 8.17
CA GLU A 235 2.97 -11.16 6.86
C GLU A 235 3.23 -12.28 5.84
N ILE A 236 4.42 -12.92 5.88
CA ILE A 236 4.70 -14.13 5.07
C ILE A 236 3.72 -15.25 5.42
N VAL A 237 3.55 -15.55 6.71
CA VAL A 237 2.65 -16.62 7.17
C VAL A 237 1.20 -16.36 6.75
N LYS A 238 0.70 -15.12 6.85
CA LYS A 238 -0.63 -14.76 6.35
C LYS A 238 -0.78 -14.97 4.85
N CYS A 239 0.24 -14.62 4.07
CA CYS A 239 0.25 -14.85 2.62
C CYS A 239 0.28 -16.34 2.28
N LEU A 240 1.13 -17.12 2.96
CA LEU A 240 1.22 -18.56 2.78
C LEU A 240 -0.09 -19.25 3.13
N ASN A 241 -0.73 -18.88 4.24
CA ASN A 241 -2.04 -19.43 4.61
C ASN A 241 -3.07 -19.19 3.49
N TYR A 242 -3.11 -18.00 2.91
CA TYR A 242 -4.02 -17.72 1.80
C TYR A 242 -3.70 -18.62 0.59
N LEU A 243 -2.43 -18.72 0.20
CA LEU A 243 -2.00 -19.58 -0.91
C LEU A 243 -2.32 -21.07 -0.66
N ILE A 244 -2.14 -21.57 0.56
CA ILE A 244 -2.45 -22.95 0.93
C ILE A 244 -3.95 -23.24 0.80
N ASN A 245 -4.81 -22.31 1.27
CA ASN A 245 -6.25 -22.48 1.20
C ASN A 245 -6.81 -22.38 -0.22
N HIS A 246 -6.26 -21.51 -1.06
CA HIS A 246 -6.85 -21.13 -2.34
C HIS A 246 -6.13 -21.73 -3.57
N PHE A 247 -4.83 -22.03 -3.43
CA PHE A 247 -3.95 -22.55 -4.48
C PHE A 247 -3.02 -23.69 -4.01
N PRO A 248 -3.53 -24.73 -3.31
CA PRO A 248 -2.69 -25.73 -2.65
C PRO A 248 -1.71 -26.43 -3.59
N LYS A 249 -2.15 -26.76 -4.82
CA LYS A 249 -1.34 -27.45 -5.84
C LYS A 249 -0.07 -26.67 -6.24
N LEU A 250 -0.07 -25.34 -6.12
CA LEU A 250 1.08 -24.50 -6.48
C LEU A 250 2.12 -24.40 -5.36
N ILE A 251 1.77 -24.82 -4.13
CA ILE A 251 2.60 -24.66 -2.94
C ILE A 251 3.13 -26.00 -2.42
N THR A 252 2.48 -27.13 -2.74
CA THR A 252 2.80 -28.46 -2.19
C THR A 252 4.30 -28.77 -2.13
N ASP A 253 5.02 -28.52 -3.23
CA ASP A 253 6.45 -28.84 -3.36
C ASP A 253 7.35 -27.97 -2.48
N TYR A 254 6.84 -26.84 -1.97
CA TYR A 254 7.57 -25.88 -1.14
C TYR A 254 7.20 -25.97 0.35
N LEU A 255 6.14 -26.71 0.71
CA LEU A 255 5.58 -26.71 2.06
C LEU A 255 6.61 -27.05 3.13
N LEU A 256 7.41 -28.10 2.95
CA LEU A 256 8.42 -28.50 3.94
C LEU A 256 9.46 -27.41 4.17
N ALA A 257 9.95 -26.79 3.09
CA ALA A 257 10.96 -25.74 3.15
C ALA A 257 10.46 -24.42 3.78
N LEU A 258 9.14 -24.27 3.92
CA LEU A 258 8.48 -23.11 4.52
C LEU A 258 8.01 -23.41 5.95
N LEU A 259 7.46 -24.59 6.22
CA LEU A 259 6.91 -24.97 7.52
C LEU A 259 7.99 -25.23 8.57
N GLU A 260 9.11 -25.84 8.18
CA GLU A 260 10.23 -26.10 9.12
C GLU A 260 10.73 -24.83 9.83
N PRO A 261 11.10 -23.73 9.12
CA PRO A 261 11.56 -22.52 9.81
C PRO A 261 10.45 -21.84 10.63
N ILE A 262 9.20 -21.90 10.16
CA ILE A 262 8.04 -21.37 10.93
C ILE A 262 7.88 -22.13 12.25
N TRP A 263 7.98 -23.47 12.22
CA TRP A 263 7.90 -24.31 13.40
C TRP A 263 9.03 -24.01 14.39
N LEU A 264 10.27 -23.90 13.91
CA LEU A 264 11.41 -23.56 14.74
C LEU A 264 11.27 -22.18 15.39
N ASP A 265 10.69 -21.20 14.69
CA ASP A 265 10.39 -19.88 15.24
C ASP A 265 9.29 -19.95 16.32
N LEU A 266 8.23 -20.71 16.10
CA LEU A 266 7.17 -20.92 17.09
C LEU A 266 7.69 -21.57 18.37
N VAL A 267 8.53 -22.60 18.25
CA VAL A 267 9.14 -23.28 19.41
C VAL A 267 10.03 -22.32 20.20
N TYR A 268 10.79 -21.48 19.52
CA TYR A 268 11.66 -20.48 20.15
C TYR A 268 10.86 -19.39 20.86
N GLN A 269 9.80 -18.89 20.22
CA GLN A 269 8.95 -17.83 20.74
C GLN A 269 7.95 -18.30 21.82
N ARG A 270 7.89 -19.62 22.07
CA ARG A 270 6.96 -20.25 23.02
C ARG A 270 6.99 -19.60 24.41
N ASP A 271 8.18 -19.29 24.90
CA ASP A 271 8.37 -18.79 26.26
C ASP A 271 8.24 -17.25 26.34
N ARG A 272 8.22 -16.57 25.18
CA ARG A 272 8.24 -15.10 25.08
C ARG A 272 6.87 -14.48 24.85
N TYR A 273 5.97 -15.16 24.15
CA TYR A 273 4.63 -14.65 23.86
C TYR A 273 3.55 -15.36 24.68
N PRO A 274 2.53 -14.63 25.17
CA PRO A 274 1.38 -15.25 25.80
C PRO A 274 0.70 -16.21 24.81
N SER A 275 0.18 -17.33 25.31
CA SER A 275 -0.35 -18.46 24.55
C SER A 275 -1.25 -18.06 23.37
N ASN A 276 -1.97 -16.95 23.49
CA ASN A 276 -2.90 -16.42 22.48
C ASN A 276 -2.25 -16.03 21.14
N LEU A 277 -1.00 -15.53 21.12
CA LEU A 277 -0.35 -15.16 19.85
C LEU A 277 0.17 -16.40 19.10
N LEU A 278 0.66 -17.39 19.85
CA LEU A 278 1.04 -18.69 19.30
C LEU A 278 -0.19 -19.43 18.79
N ILE A 279 -1.32 -19.37 19.51
CA ILE A 279 -2.62 -19.88 19.07
C ILE A 279 -3.04 -19.19 17.78
N LEU A 280 -2.95 -17.85 17.66
CA LEU A 280 -3.30 -17.15 16.41
C LEU A 280 -2.46 -17.64 15.22
N ILE A 281 -1.15 -17.89 15.40
CA ILE A 281 -0.30 -18.37 14.31
C ILE A 281 -0.61 -19.82 13.97
N LEU A 282 -0.87 -20.66 14.96
CA LEU A 282 -1.31 -22.04 14.76
C LEU A 282 -2.68 -22.10 14.09
N ASP A 283 -3.62 -21.23 14.45
CA ASP A 283 -4.94 -21.10 13.83
C ASP A 283 -4.80 -20.62 12.37
N ILE A 284 -3.90 -19.66 12.13
CA ILE A 284 -3.59 -19.21 10.77
C ILE A 284 -2.96 -20.34 9.95
N LEU A 285 -2.04 -21.13 10.49
CA LEU A 285 -1.32 -22.15 9.71
C LEU A 285 -2.12 -23.44 9.50
N PHE A 286 -2.88 -23.85 10.51
CA PHE A 286 -3.46 -25.19 10.56
C PHE A 286 -4.95 -25.23 10.42
N LYS A 287 -5.67 -24.07 10.46
CA LYS A 287 -7.14 -24.00 10.52
C LYS A 287 -7.68 -25.25 11.20
N PHE A 288 -7.60 -25.30 12.53
CA PHE A 288 -8.46 -26.26 13.24
C PHE A 288 -9.90 -25.80 12.99
N ASP A 289 -10.47 -26.23 11.87
CA ASP A 289 -11.90 -26.43 11.77
C ASP A 289 -12.20 -27.42 12.90
N TYR A 290 -12.67 -26.89 14.02
CA TYR A 290 -13.25 -27.70 15.07
C TYR A 290 -14.29 -28.60 14.38
N LEU A 291 -14.04 -29.91 14.48
CA LEU A 291 -14.99 -30.97 14.14
C LEU A 291 -16.42 -30.65 14.61
#